data_AF-A0A3A2IV46-F1
#
_entry.id   AF-A0A3A2IV46-F1
#
_cell.length_a   1.000
_cell.length_b   1.000
_cell.length_c   1.000
_cell.angle_alpha   90.00
_cell.angle_beta   90.00
_cell.angle_gamma   90.00
#
_symmetry.space_group_name_H-M   'P 1'
#
loop_
_entity.id
_entity.type
_entity.pdbx_description
1 polymer ?
#
loop_
_entity_poly.entity_id
_entity_poly.type
_entity_poly.pdbx_seq_one_letter_code
_entity_poly.pdbx_strand_id
1 'polypeptide(L)'
;MAYPGEQVERLDLPKVRIARLYKVKQKIFQAIFKHVGQTTDIVIVADIAQRLRPLFKSKVKQAEDGFAVLTPSTDTALAESVAALLLGQVITKELALYTAGRLAGNTEKVAAGIPVERWAGPLLVEEWVAVNVKDIELVRLGRAGKTAGSFTLQVLTGSPAGETITGIFWASMFGSMLRRLKMKTSDASVLTYRHLVHSKFMVQLTTDDPPKIKQYQDTPVLNRLNRMFHKARTTNRECPQKHTFSCTDCYLGYDECSMATHPTTYVLKACPSCRASGWFDPRLLVQKICLDCQVKQKMMSRR
;
A
#
# COMPACT_ATOMS: atom_id res chain seq x y z
N MET A 1 -0.66 -27.18 -13.88
CA MET A 1 -1.23 -26.17 -14.82
C MET A 1 -0.22 -25.06 -14.98
N ALA A 2 0.60 -25.14 -16.04
CA ALA A 2 1.47 -24.05 -16.45
C ALA A 2 0.59 -23.00 -17.15
N TYR A 3 0.70 -21.73 -16.73
CA TYR A 3 0.04 -20.63 -17.44
C TYR A 3 0.70 -20.52 -18.84
N PRO A 4 -0.07 -20.58 -19.94
CA PRO A 4 0.49 -20.41 -21.27
C PRO A 4 1.11 -19.02 -21.38
N GLY A 5 2.35 -18.99 -21.86
CA GLY A 5 3.14 -17.77 -21.98
C GLY A 5 2.60 -16.87 -23.09
N GLU A 6 1.67 -15.98 -22.74
CA GLU A 6 1.56 -14.71 -23.46
C GLU A 6 2.90 -13.99 -23.32
N GLN A 7 3.51 -13.66 -24.46
CA GLN A 7 4.61 -12.71 -24.52
C GLN A 7 4.06 -11.35 -24.07
N VAL A 8 4.00 -11.12 -22.76
CA VAL A 8 3.77 -9.80 -22.19
C VAL A 8 4.91 -8.94 -22.70
N GLU A 9 4.62 -8.06 -23.66
CA GLU A 9 5.52 -6.98 -24.06
C GLU A 9 6.13 -6.43 -22.79
N ARG A 10 7.46 -6.42 -22.70
CA ARG A 10 8.16 -5.85 -21.55
C ARG A 10 7.81 -4.37 -21.52
N LEU A 11 6.73 -4.05 -20.81
CA LEU A 11 6.38 -2.72 -20.39
C LEU A 11 7.64 -2.15 -19.73
N ASP A 12 8.30 -1.23 -20.42
CA ASP A 12 9.45 -0.48 -19.94
C ASP A 12 8.98 0.50 -18.85
N LEU A 13 8.48 -0.08 -17.76
CA LEU A 13 8.06 0.64 -16.58
C LEU A 13 9.31 1.28 -15.99
N PRO A 14 9.39 2.62 -15.93
CA PRO A 14 10.66 3.28 -15.63
C PRO A 14 11.11 2.95 -14.21
N LYS A 15 12.13 2.09 -14.14
CA LYS A 15 12.79 1.56 -12.93
C LYS A 15 13.15 2.62 -11.88
N VAL A 16 13.22 3.89 -12.29
CA VAL A 16 13.61 5.06 -11.48
C VAL A 16 12.44 5.68 -10.70
N ARG A 17 11.17 5.34 -11.00
CA ARG A 17 10.00 6.08 -10.48
C ARG A 17 9.63 5.77 -9.02
N ILE A 18 9.80 4.54 -8.52
CA ILE A 18 9.18 4.14 -7.24
C ILE A 18 9.90 4.69 -6.01
N ALA A 19 11.25 4.67 -5.98
CA ALA A 19 11.99 5.29 -4.88
C ALA A 19 11.76 6.82 -4.82
N ARG A 20 11.67 7.46 -5.99
CA ARG A 20 11.30 8.87 -6.12
C ARG A 20 9.89 9.12 -5.60
N LEU A 21 8.93 8.23 -5.90
CA LEU A 21 7.56 8.31 -5.44
C LEU A 21 7.46 8.36 -3.91
N TYR A 22 8.22 7.53 -3.19
CA TYR A 22 8.24 7.58 -1.72
C TYR A 22 8.76 8.91 -1.18
N LYS A 23 9.86 9.42 -1.74
CA LYS A 23 10.42 10.72 -1.34
C LYS A 23 9.45 11.86 -1.62
N VAL A 24 8.78 11.83 -2.78
CA VAL A 24 7.76 12.82 -3.17
C VAL A 24 6.55 12.73 -2.24
N LYS A 25 6.00 11.51 -2.02
CA LYS A 25 4.90 11.26 -1.09
C LYS A 25 5.20 11.76 0.32
N GLN A 26 6.40 11.49 0.84
CA GLN A 26 6.80 11.94 2.17
C GLN A 26 6.85 13.47 2.28
N LYS A 27 7.40 14.16 1.27
CA LYS A 27 7.42 15.63 1.24
C LYS A 27 6.02 16.22 1.11
N ILE A 28 5.15 15.60 0.30
CA ILE A 28 3.75 16.03 0.17
C ILE A 28 3.03 15.87 1.50
N PHE A 29 3.16 14.71 2.14
CA PHE A 29 2.59 14.45 3.46
C PHE A 29 3.09 15.47 4.49
N GLN A 30 4.39 15.76 4.55
CA GLN A 30 4.93 16.77 5.48
C GLN A 30 4.38 18.18 5.26
N ALA A 31 4.04 18.55 4.03
CA ALA A 31 3.39 19.83 3.74
C ALA A 31 1.95 19.86 4.26
N ILE A 32 1.17 18.79 4.03
CA ILE A 32 -0.23 18.70 4.44
C ILE A 32 -0.36 18.50 5.96
N PHE A 33 0.52 17.70 6.56
CA PHE A 33 0.44 17.28 7.96
C PHE A 33 0.49 18.45 8.95
N LYS A 34 1.09 19.59 8.56
CA LYS A 34 1.12 20.82 9.36
C LYS A 34 -0.26 21.42 9.63
N HIS A 35 -1.26 21.02 8.84
CA HIS A 35 -2.64 21.52 8.93
C HIS A 35 -3.61 20.48 9.52
N VAL A 36 -3.11 19.37 10.07
CA VAL A 36 -3.97 18.36 10.69
C VAL A 36 -4.80 18.98 11.82
N GLY A 37 -6.09 18.68 11.84
CA GLY A 37 -7.08 19.25 12.75
C GLY A 37 -7.71 20.56 12.28
N GLN A 38 -7.24 21.15 11.18
CA GLN A 38 -7.82 22.36 10.59
C GLN A 38 -8.88 22.00 9.54
N THR A 39 -9.94 22.81 9.47
CA THR A 39 -10.88 22.77 8.34
C THR A 39 -10.23 23.51 7.18
N THR A 40 -10.16 22.86 6.03
CA THR A 40 -9.44 23.42 4.88
C THR A 40 -10.27 24.50 4.20
N ASP A 41 -9.71 25.71 4.14
CA ASP A 41 -10.21 26.82 3.33
C ASP A 41 -9.25 27.12 2.15
N ILE A 42 -9.58 28.15 1.37
CA ILE A 42 -8.76 28.55 0.21
C ILE A 42 -7.35 28.99 0.59
N VAL A 43 -7.15 29.53 1.80
CA VAL A 43 -5.84 29.99 2.29
C VAL A 43 -4.94 28.81 2.60
N ILE A 44 -5.47 27.79 3.30
CA ILE A 44 -4.75 26.54 3.59
C ILE A 44 -4.43 25.80 2.29
N VAL A 45 -5.38 25.71 1.35
CA VAL A 45 -5.14 25.10 0.02
C VAL A 45 -3.99 25.80 -0.69
N ALA A 46 -3.99 27.14 -0.71
CA ALA A 46 -2.94 27.92 -1.37
C ALA A 46 -1.57 27.74 -0.71
N ASP A 47 -1.47 27.72 0.63
CA ASP A 47 -0.21 27.45 1.34
C ASP A 47 0.33 26.05 1.01
N ILE A 48 -0.52 25.02 1.05
CA ILE A 48 -0.14 23.66 0.68
C ILE A 48 0.38 23.64 -0.77
N ALA A 49 -0.37 24.16 -1.73
CA ALA A 49 0.02 24.17 -3.14
C ALA A 49 1.37 24.88 -3.35
N GLN A 50 1.57 26.03 -2.70
CA GLN A 50 2.82 26.80 -2.78
C GLN A 50 4.02 26.02 -2.21
N ARG A 51 3.85 25.28 -1.11
CA ARG A 51 4.89 24.39 -0.55
C ARG A 51 5.21 23.21 -1.45
N LEU A 52 4.23 22.70 -2.18
CA LEU A 52 4.39 21.55 -3.08
C LEU A 52 5.02 21.93 -4.41
N ARG A 53 4.86 23.19 -4.85
CA ARG A 53 5.36 23.73 -6.12
C ARG A 53 6.78 23.28 -6.53
N PRO A 54 7.81 23.32 -5.65
CA PRO A 54 9.17 22.92 -6.02
C PRO A 54 9.29 21.42 -6.40
N LEU A 55 8.37 20.58 -5.96
CA LEU A 55 8.35 19.15 -6.29
C LEU A 55 7.94 18.87 -7.73
N PHE A 56 7.17 19.79 -8.33
CA PHE A 56 6.58 19.65 -9.66
C PHE A 56 7.28 20.51 -10.73
N LYS A 57 7.95 21.61 -10.33
CA LYS A 57 8.67 22.51 -11.26
C LYS A 57 9.86 21.90 -12.01
N SER A 58 10.50 20.84 -11.50
CA SER A 58 11.75 20.30 -12.09
C SER A 58 11.59 19.41 -13.33
N LYS A 59 10.42 19.40 -13.98
CA LYS A 59 10.13 18.48 -15.09
C LYS A 59 9.63 19.12 -16.38
N VAL A 60 9.47 20.44 -16.47
CA VAL A 60 9.07 21.13 -17.71
C VAL A 60 10.27 21.39 -18.62
N LYS A 61 11.12 20.37 -18.84
CA LYS A 61 12.10 20.38 -19.94
C LYS A 61 11.61 19.34 -20.95
N GLN A 62 11.23 19.78 -22.14
CA GLN A 62 10.85 18.99 -23.34
C GLN A 62 9.38 18.55 -23.46
N ALA A 63 8.45 19.50 -23.54
CA ALA A 63 7.14 19.27 -24.16
C ALA A 63 6.78 20.41 -25.13
N GLU A 64 7.78 21.04 -25.77
CA GLU A 64 7.58 22.16 -26.70
C GLU A 64 7.35 21.71 -28.16
N ASP A 65 7.41 20.42 -28.46
CA ASP A 65 7.17 19.91 -29.82
C ASP A 65 5.74 19.37 -29.97
N GLY A 66 4.81 20.24 -30.37
CA GLY A 66 3.86 19.85 -31.44
C GLY A 66 2.35 19.87 -31.19
N PHE A 67 1.80 20.11 -29.99
CA PHE A 67 0.35 20.29 -29.83
C PHE A 67 0.01 21.30 -28.73
N ALA A 68 -0.39 22.51 -29.12
CA ALA A 68 -0.90 23.54 -28.22
C ALA A 68 -2.36 23.24 -27.83
N VAL A 69 -2.54 22.27 -26.93
CA VAL A 69 -3.78 22.20 -26.14
C VAL A 69 -3.60 23.21 -24.99
N LEU A 70 -4.61 24.05 -24.75
CA LEU A 70 -4.68 24.98 -23.60
C LEU A 70 -4.76 24.17 -22.29
N THR A 71 -3.68 23.52 -21.89
CA THR A 71 -3.60 22.86 -20.59
C THR A 71 -3.30 23.91 -19.51
N PRO A 72 -3.98 23.84 -18.35
CA PRO A 72 -3.62 24.64 -17.19
C PRO A 72 -2.13 24.53 -16.89
N SER A 73 -1.50 25.60 -16.40
CA SER A 73 -0.12 25.50 -15.94
C SER A 73 -0.01 24.44 -14.83
N THR A 74 1.15 23.79 -14.70
CA THR A 74 1.43 22.81 -13.63
C THR A 74 1.04 23.35 -12.24
N ASP A 75 1.22 24.65 -12.02
CA ASP A 75 0.86 25.31 -10.76
C ASP A 75 -0.66 25.38 -10.55
N THR A 76 -1.42 25.66 -11.61
CA THR A 76 -2.89 25.68 -11.59
C THR A 76 -3.44 24.29 -11.32
N ALA A 77 -2.98 23.29 -12.07
CA ALA A 77 -3.39 21.90 -11.89
C ALA A 77 -3.06 21.38 -10.48
N LEU A 78 -1.92 21.75 -9.91
CA LEU A 78 -1.56 21.40 -8.54
C LEU A 78 -2.50 22.05 -7.52
N ALA A 79 -2.81 23.34 -7.66
CA ALA A 79 -3.73 24.04 -6.77
C ALA A 79 -5.15 23.44 -6.85
N GLU A 80 -5.65 23.19 -8.06
CA GLU A 80 -6.94 22.54 -8.30
C GLU A 80 -6.97 21.12 -7.71
N SER A 81 -5.90 20.34 -7.85
CA SER A 81 -5.81 19.01 -7.24
C SER A 81 -5.89 19.08 -5.71
N VAL A 82 -5.17 20.02 -5.09
CA VAL A 82 -5.20 20.20 -3.62
C VAL A 82 -6.60 20.65 -3.17
N ALA A 83 -7.21 21.58 -3.89
CA ALA A 83 -8.57 22.04 -3.63
C ALA A 83 -9.58 20.88 -3.73
N ALA A 84 -9.57 20.13 -4.83
CA ALA A 84 -10.47 19.01 -5.07
C ALA A 84 -10.36 17.90 -4.01
N LEU A 85 -9.18 17.73 -3.40
CA LEU A 85 -8.93 16.70 -2.40
C LEU A 85 -9.18 17.15 -0.96
N LEU A 86 -9.07 18.45 -0.65
CA LEU A 86 -9.07 18.94 0.74
C LEU A 86 -10.11 20.01 1.06
N LEU A 87 -10.57 20.81 0.09
CA LEU A 87 -11.41 21.98 0.36
C LEU A 87 -12.70 21.59 1.12
N GLY A 88 -12.98 22.30 2.21
CA GLY A 88 -14.14 22.03 3.08
C GLY A 88 -14.02 20.78 3.96
N GLN A 89 -12.90 20.04 3.90
CA GLN A 89 -12.65 18.87 4.74
C GLN A 89 -11.81 19.23 5.98
N VAL A 90 -12.04 18.55 7.09
CA VAL A 90 -11.12 18.55 8.23
C VAL A 90 -9.94 17.64 7.91
N ILE A 91 -8.72 18.17 7.98
CA ILE A 91 -7.51 17.40 7.66
C ILE A 91 -7.23 16.40 8.78
N THR A 92 -7.54 15.13 8.54
CA THR A 92 -7.09 14.02 9.40
C THR A 92 -5.75 13.47 8.91
N LYS A 93 -5.09 12.64 9.73
CA LYS A 93 -3.86 11.94 9.33
C LYS A 93 -4.11 11.03 8.12
N GLU A 94 -5.27 10.38 8.07
CA GLU A 94 -5.71 9.49 7.01
C GLU A 94 -5.92 10.26 5.71
N LEU A 95 -6.61 11.41 5.77
CA LEU A 95 -6.82 12.28 4.62
C LEU A 95 -5.50 12.83 4.10
N ALA A 96 -4.59 13.26 4.98
CA ALA A 96 -3.26 13.72 4.59
C ALA A 96 -2.45 12.61 3.89
N LEU A 97 -2.49 11.37 4.40
CA LEU A 97 -1.84 10.22 3.79
C LEU A 97 -2.45 9.83 2.43
N TYR A 98 -3.78 9.94 2.32
CA TYR A 98 -4.53 9.73 1.09
C TYR A 98 -4.13 10.75 0.03
N THR A 99 -4.26 12.05 0.32
CA THR A 99 -3.92 13.15 -0.58
C THR A 99 -2.46 13.09 -1.02
N ALA A 100 -1.54 12.78 -0.09
CA ALA A 100 -0.14 12.56 -0.45
C ALA A 100 0.06 11.36 -1.39
N GLY A 101 -0.70 10.28 -1.20
CA GLY A 101 -0.73 9.13 -2.10
C GLY A 101 -1.26 9.47 -3.49
N ARG A 102 -2.40 10.18 -3.57
CA ARG A 102 -3.03 10.64 -4.81
C ARG A 102 -2.05 11.44 -5.67
N LEU A 103 -1.50 12.51 -5.09
CA LEU A 103 -0.60 13.43 -5.78
C LEU A 103 0.72 12.77 -6.17
N ALA A 104 1.32 11.96 -5.28
CA ALA A 104 2.58 11.26 -5.58
C ALA A 104 2.43 10.20 -6.67
N GLY A 105 1.31 9.46 -6.67
CA GLY A 105 1.02 8.43 -7.67
C GLY A 105 0.63 8.98 -9.03
N ASN A 106 0.19 10.24 -9.10
CA ASN A 106 -0.25 10.93 -10.32
C ASN A 106 0.63 12.15 -10.66
N THR A 107 1.91 12.14 -10.27
CA THR A 107 2.81 13.28 -10.54
C THR A 107 2.92 13.66 -12.01
N GLU A 108 2.74 12.70 -12.92
CA GLU A 108 2.74 12.93 -14.36
C GLU A 108 1.49 13.70 -14.83
N LYS A 109 0.31 13.41 -14.30
CA LYS A 109 -0.92 14.16 -14.61
C LYS A 109 -0.77 15.62 -14.18
N VAL A 110 -0.35 15.85 -12.93
CA VAL A 110 -0.13 17.20 -12.41
C VAL A 110 0.94 17.94 -13.22
N ALA A 111 2.05 17.27 -13.55
CA ALA A 111 3.10 17.86 -14.38
C ALA A 111 2.61 18.25 -15.79
N ALA A 112 1.70 17.46 -16.36
CA ALA A 112 1.05 17.72 -17.64
C ALA A 112 -0.08 18.78 -17.58
N GLY A 113 -0.28 19.44 -16.44
CA GLY A 113 -1.34 20.42 -16.28
C GLY A 113 -2.74 19.81 -16.08
N ILE A 114 -2.82 18.52 -15.77
CA ILE A 114 -4.08 17.81 -15.53
C ILE A 114 -4.30 17.68 -14.02
N PRO A 115 -5.38 18.26 -13.46
CA PRO A 115 -5.67 18.15 -12.04
C PRO A 115 -5.99 16.69 -11.64
N VAL A 116 -5.70 16.36 -10.39
CA VAL A 116 -5.92 15.06 -9.79
C VAL A 116 -7.03 15.18 -8.75
N GLU A 117 -8.17 14.62 -9.08
CA GLU A 117 -9.33 14.60 -8.20
C GLU A 117 -9.36 13.36 -7.30
N ARG A 118 -10.34 13.32 -6.41
CA ARG A 118 -10.68 12.09 -5.69
C ARG A 118 -11.06 11.02 -6.70
N TRP A 119 -10.56 9.80 -6.51
CA TRP A 119 -10.96 8.71 -7.40
C TRP A 119 -12.42 8.35 -7.12
N ALA A 120 -13.25 8.35 -8.17
CA ALA A 120 -14.71 8.40 -8.04
C ALA A 120 -15.44 7.26 -8.76
N GLY A 121 -14.76 6.22 -9.24
CA GLY A 121 -15.48 5.14 -9.92
C GLY A 121 -14.60 4.16 -10.70
N PRO A 122 -15.22 3.35 -11.56
CA PRO A 122 -14.53 2.30 -12.29
C PRO A 122 -13.40 2.84 -13.14
N LEU A 123 -12.43 1.98 -13.41
CA LEU A 123 -11.37 2.29 -14.35
C LEU A 123 -11.95 2.35 -15.76
N LEU A 124 -11.57 3.38 -16.51
CA LEU A 124 -11.96 3.52 -17.93
C LEU A 124 -11.23 2.51 -18.81
N VAL A 125 -10.02 2.12 -18.41
CA VAL A 125 -9.17 1.15 -19.10
C VAL A 125 -8.50 0.26 -18.07
N GLU A 126 -8.16 -0.97 -18.46
CA GLU A 126 -7.28 -1.79 -17.63
C GLU A 126 -5.93 -1.10 -17.48
N GLU A 127 -5.44 -0.98 -16.24
CA GLU A 127 -4.17 -0.32 -15.98
C GLU A 127 -3.28 -1.12 -15.03
N TRP A 128 -1.98 -1.08 -15.31
CA TRP A 128 -0.95 -1.62 -14.44
C TRP A 128 -0.58 -0.61 -13.37
N VAL A 129 -0.76 -1.01 -12.11
CA VAL A 129 -0.47 -0.16 -10.95
C VAL A 129 0.51 -0.84 -10.00
N ALA A 130 1.43 -0.06 -9.44
CA ALA A 130 2.23 -0.52 -8.32
C ALA A 130 1.37 -0.51 -7.06
N VAL A 131 1.44 -1.58 -6.28
CA VAL A 131 0.74 -1.71 -5.00
C VAL A 131 1.71 -1.94 -3.85
N ASN A 132 1.25 -1.64 -2.64
CA ASN A 132 1.91 -1.99 -1.39
C ASN A 132 0.95 -2.82 -0.53
N VAL A 133 1.37 -3.99 -0.10
CA VAL A 133 0.59 -4.81 0.84
C VAL A 133 0.45 -4.09 2.17
N LYS A 134 -0.79 -3.89 2.61
CA LYS A 134 -1.14 -3.31 3.91
C LYS A 134 -1.51 -4.36 4.93
N ASP A 135 -2.22 -5.39 4.50
CA ASP A 135 -2.62 -6.49 5.37
C ASP A 135 -2.86 -7.75 4.56
N ILE A 136 -2.76 -8.90 5.23
CA ILE A 136 -3.04 -10.21 4.64
C ILE A 136 -3.78 -11.05 5.67
N GLU A 137 -4.95 -11.55 5.27
CA GLU A 137 -5.72 -12.52 6.03
C GLU A 137 -5.81 -13.84 5.27
N LEU A 138 -5.61 -14.95 5.97
CA LEU A 138 -5.86 -16.26 5.35
C LEU A 138 -7.36 -16.55 5.35
N VAL A 139 -7.89 -16.81 4.16
CA VAL A 139 -9.29 -17.16 3.92
C VAL A 139 -9.39 -18.55 3.29
N ARG A 140 -10.51 -19.23 3.52
CA ARG A 140 -10.83 -20.50 2.85
C ARG A 140 -11.95 -20.25 1.85
N LEU A 141 -11.75 -20.73 0.63
CA LEU A 141 -12.70 -20.52 -0.45
C LEU A 141 -13.19 -21.87 -1.00
N GLY A 142 -14.51 -21.93 -1.21
CA GLY A 142 -15.21 -23.09 -1.77
C GLY A 142 -15.33 -24.28 -0.82
N ARG A 143 -16.13 -25.27 -1.24
CA ARG A 143 -16.41 -26.50 -0.47
C ARG A 143 -15.15 -27.33 -0.20
N ALA A 144 -14.18 -27.30 -1.11
CA ALA A 144 -12.91 -28.02 -0.98
C ALA A 144 -11.93 -27.37 0.03
N GLY A 145 -12.29 -26.24 0.65
CA GLY A 145 -11.48 -25.62 1.70
C GLY A 145 -10.11 -25.11 1.23
N LYS A 146 -9.98 -24.74 -0.05
CA LYS A 146 -8.71 -24.23 -0.61
C LYS A 146 -8.31 -22.96 0.13
N THR A 147 -7.05 -22.91 0.57
CA THR A 147 -6.51 -21.74 1.29
C THR A 147 -6.08 -20.67 0.30
N ALA A 148 -6.56 -19.46 0.52
CA ALA A 148 -6.16 -18.25 -0.19
C ALA A 148 -5.78 -17.17 0.84
N GLY A 149 -5.07 -16.14 0.38
CA GLY A 149 -4.90 -14.91 1.14
C GLY A 149 -5.84 -13.84 0.59
N SER A 150 -6.57 -13.19 1.47
CA SER A 150 -7.22 -11.90 1.21
C SER A 150 -6.19 -10.81 1.49
N PHE A 151 -5.80 -10.08 0.46
CA PHE A 151 -4.79 -9.04 0.52
C PHE A 151 -5.48 -7.69 0.53
N THR A 152 -5.14 -6.85 1.50
CA THR A 152 -5.45 -5.43 1.48
C THR A 152 -4.25 -4.70 0.89
N LEU A 153 -4.45 -4.03 -0.24
CA LEU A 153 -3.39 -3.41 -1.04
C LEU A 153 -3.63 -1.91 -1.14
N GLN A 154 -2.62 -1.11 -0.80
CA GLN A 154 -2.62 0.31 -1.12
C GLN A 154 -2.07 0.51 -2.54
N VAL A 155 -2.84 1.14 -3.41
CA VAL A 155 -2.39 1.53 -4.74
C VAL A 155 -1.42 2.71 -4.64
N LEU A 156 -0.27 2.59 -5.29
CA LEU A 156 0.82 3.57 -5.24
C LEU A 156 0.86 4.46 -6.49
N THR A 157 0.46 3.95 -7.65
CA THR A 157 0.54 4.64 -8.95
C THR A 157 -0.75 4.44 -9.74
N GLY A 158 -0.94 5.25 -10.79
CA GLY A 158 -2.08 5.12 -11.69
C GLY A 158 -3.30 5.88 -11.22
N SER A 159 -4.41 5.69 -11.94
CA SER A 159 -5.65 6.44 -11.73
C SER A 159 -6.25 6.28 -10.34
N PRO A 160 -6.18 5.11 -9.66
CA PRO A 160 -6.64 4.91 -8.29
C PRO A 160 -5.50 4.99 -7.27
N ALA A 161 -4.35 5.62 -7.56
CA ALA A 161 -3.30 5.81 -6.57
C ALA A 161 -3.86 6.39 -5.26
N GLY A 162 -3.33 6.00 -4.10
CA GLY A 162 -3.86 6.42 -2.79
C GLY A 162 -4.99 5.54 -2.26
N GLU A 163 -5.74 4.87 -3.13
CA GLU A 163 -6.84 3.98 -2.75
C GLU A 163 -6.36 2.68 -2.14
N THR A 164 -7.28 2.02 -1.45
CA THR A 164 -7.08 0.66 -0.93
C THR A 164 -8.03 -0.29 -1.63
N ILE A 165 -7.48 -1.35 -2.20
CA ILE A 165 -8.24 -2.41 -2.86
C ILE A 165 -8.01 -3.73 -2.14
N THR A 166 -9.01 -4.61 -2.19
CA THR A 166 -8.89 -5.97 -1.68
C THR A 166 -8.80 -6.95 -2.83
N GLY A 167 -7.91 -7.93 -2.73
CA GLY A 167 -7.78 -8.98 -3.73
C GLY A 167 -7.52 -10.34 -3.12
N ILE A 168 -7.98 -11.39 -3.79
CA ILE A 168 -7.78 -12.77 -3.36
C ILE A 168 -6.63 -13.37 -4.16
N PHE A 169 -5.62 -13.89 -3.45
CA PHE A 169 -4.46 -14.53 -4.03
C PHE A 169 -4.37 -15.98 -3.53
N TRP A 170 -4.19 -16.91 -4.45
CA TRP A 170 -4.04 -18.33 -4.09
C TRP A 170 -2.71 -18.61 -3.38
N ALA A 171 -2.65 -19.68 -2.59
CA ALA A 171 -1.45 -20.08 -1.86
C ALA A 171 -0.20 -20.30 -2.74
N SER A 172 -0.42 -20.81 -3.96
CA SER A 172 0.64 -20.94 -4.95
C SER A 172 1.28 -19.60 -5.34
N MET A 173 0.47 -18.54 -5.38
CA MET A 173 0.87 -17.21 -5.81
C MET A 173 1.73 -16.52 -4.77
N PHE A 174 1.28 -16.45 -3.51
CA PHE A 174 2.12 -15.87 -2.45
C PHE A 174 3.33 -16.74 -2.12
N GLY A 175 3.24 -18.08 -2.26
CA GLY A 175 4.41 -18.95 -2.18
C GLY A 175 5.47 -18.61 -3.24
N SER A 176 5.03 -18.26 -4.46
CA SER A 176 5.92 -17.75 -5.51
C SER A 176 6.56 -16.41 -5.14
N MET A 177 5.77 -15.48 -4.60
CA MET A 177 6.28 -14.19 -4.14
C MET A 177 7.32 -14.36 -3.02
N LEU A 178 7.04 -15.21 -2.04
CA LEU A 178 7.98 -15.53 -0.96
C LEU A 178 9.30 -16.11 -1.48
N ARG A 179 9.24 -17.07 -2.42
CA ARG A 179 10.45 -17.64 -3.06
C ARG A 179 11.29 -16.57 -3.77
N ARG A 180 10.65 -15.59 -4.42
CA ARG A 180 11.34 -14.51 -5.16
C ARG A 180 12.02 -13.48 -4.27
N LEU A 181 11.68 -13.43 -2.98
CA LEU A 181 12.43 -12.67 -2.00
C LEU A 181 13.83 -13.23 -1.74
N LYS A 182 14.17 -14.41 -2.30
CA LYS A 182 15.52 -15.00 -2.31
C LYS A 182 16.20 -14.94 -0.94
N MET A 183 15.49 -15.37 0.10
CA MET A 183 16.18 -15.85 1.30
C MET A 183 16.77 -17.23 0.97
N LYS A 184 17.94 -17.55 1.51
CA LYS A 184 18.55 -18.88 1.34
C LYS A 184 17.50 -19.92 1.75
N THR A 185 17.43 -21.04 1.03
CA THR A 185 16.42 -22.09 1.25
C THR A 185 16.37 -22.60 2.70
N SER A 186 17.46 -22.43 3.46
CA SER A 186 17.54 -22.69 4.90
C SER A 186 16.59 -21.84 5.75
N ASP A 187 16.28 -20.61 5.32
CA ASP A 187 15.47 -19.65 6.07
C ASP A 187 14.00 -19.65 5.62
N ALA A 188 13.68 -20.38 4.54
CA ALA A 188 12.36 -20.39 3.92
C ALA A 188 11.29 -21.01 4.84
N SER A 189 11.67 -21.88 5.78
CA SER A 189 10.78 -22.45 6.78
C SER A 189 10.25 -21.41 7.79
N VAL A 190 10.93 -20.26 7.93
CA VAL A 190 10.56 -19.18 8.86
C VAL A 190 9.62 -18.15 8.19
N LEU A 191 9.52 -18.15 6.86
CA LEU A 191 8.75 -17.16 6.12
C LEU A 191 7.25 -17.45 6.15
N THR A 192 6.54 -16.74 7.03
CA THR A 192 5.07 -16.67 7.02
C THR A 192 4.56 -15.63 6.01
N TYR A 193 3.29 -15.76 5.59
CA TYR A 193 2.63 -14.79 4.71
C TYR A 193 2.67 -13.35 5.26
N ARG A 194 2.71 -13.16 6.58
CA ARG A 194 2.81 -11.86 7.25
C ARG A 194 4.06 -11.08 6.86
N HIS A 195 5.14 -11.77 6.47
CA HIS A 195 6.32 -11.11 5.95
C HIS A 195 6.01 -10.31 4.68
N LEU A 196 5.02 -10.71 3.88
CA LEU A 196 4.67 -9.98 2.66
C LEU A 196 4.06 -8.59 2.93
N VAL A 197 3.68 -8.25 4.17
CA VAL A 197 3.23 -6.89 4.51
C VAL A 197 4.32 -5.86 4.19
N HIS A 198 3.93 -4.76 3.57
CA HIS A 198 4.76 -3.73 2.89
C HIS A 198 5.58 -4.19 1.67
N SER A 199 5.42 -5.44 1.23
CA SER A 199 5.94 -5.85 -0.08
C SER A 199 5.20 -5.12 -1.18
N LYS A 200 5.90 -4.93 -2.30
CA LYS A 200 5.47 -4.15 -3.44
C LYS A 200 5.56 -4.97 -4.70
N PHE A 201 4.55 -4.88 -5.54
CA PHE A 201 4.49 -5.55 -6.83
C PHE A 201 3.54 -4.78 -7.73
N MET A 202 3.50 -5.14 -9.01
CA MET A 202 2.55 -4.59 -9.97
C MET A 202 1.31 -5.49 -10.00
N VAL A 203 0.14 -4.88 -10.15
CA VAL A 203 -1.10 -5.57 -10.47
C VAL A 203 -1.76 -4.90 -11.66
N GLN A 204 -2.44 -5.68 -12.48
CA GLN A 204 -3.32 -5.18 -13.52
C GLN A 204 -4.73 -5.14 -12.96
N LEU A 205 -5.35 -3.96 -12.96
CA LEU A 205 -6.71 -3.76 -12.50
C LEU A 205 -7.69 -3.84 -13.67
N THR A 206 -8.83 -4.48 -13.44
CA THR A 206 -9.95 -4.53 -14.40
C THR A 206 -10.78 -3.26 -14.36
N THR A 207 -11.62 -3.07 -15.37
CA THR A 207 -12.61 -1.99 -15.45
C THR A 207 -13.90 -2.28 -14.65
N ASP A 208 -13.92 -3.35 -13.84
CA ASP A 208 -15.03 -3.64 -12.92
C ASP A 208 -15.20 -2.51 -11.87
N ASP A 209 -16.39 -2.43 -11.28
CA ASP A 209 -16.66 -1.61 -10.09
C ASP A 209 -17.11 -2.48 -8.90
N PRO A 210 -16.29 -2.67 -7.86
CA PRO A 210 -14.92 -2.18 -7.70
C PRO A 210 -13.91 -2.92 -8.61
N PRO A 211 -12.76 -2.31 -8.93
CA PRO A 211 -11.75 -2.92 -9.79
C PRO A 211 -11.18 -4.18 -9.15
N LYS A 212 -11.06 -5.24 -9.97
CA LYS A 212 -10.51 -6.53 -9.54
C LYS A 212 -9.08 -6.68 -10.03
N ILE A 213 -8.34 -7.54 -9.36
CA ILE A 213 -6.97 -7.88 -9.76
C ILE A 213 -7.03 -8.97 -10.82
N LYS A 214 -6.70 -8.61 -12.07
CA LYS A 214 -6.64 -9.55 -13.20
C LYS A 214 -5.34 -10.34 -13.19
N GLN A 215 -4.22 -9.63 -13.03
CA GLN A 215 -2.87 -10.19 -13.08
C GLN A 215 -1.96 -9.52 -12.05
N TYR A 216 -0.84 -10.17 -11.76
CA TYR A 216 0.24 -9.59 -10.97
C TYR A 216 1.58 -9.82 -11.64
N GLN A 217 2.51 -8.88 -11.44
CA GLN A 217 3.86 -8.96 -11.96
C GLN A 217 4.85 -8.39 -10.95
N ASP A 218 5.95 -9.12 -10.75
CA ASP A 218 7.07 -8.60 -9.98
C ASP A 218 8.09 -7.95 -10.91
N THR A 219 8.67 -6.82 -10.49
CA THR A 219 9.77 -6.19 -11.21
C THR A 219 11.08 -6.35 -10.42
N PRO A 220 12.25 -6.42 -11.07
CA PRO A 220 13.53 -6.52 -10.36
C PRO A 220 13.76 -5.37 -9.36
N VAL A 221 13.26 -4.18 -9.66
CA VAL A 221 13.34 -3.00 -8.79
C VAL A 221 12.51 -3.18 -7.53
N LEU A 222 11.24 -3.57 -7.68
CA LEU A 222 10.36 -3.81 -6.54
C LEU A 222 10.86 -4.97 -5.69
N ASN A 223 11.36 -6.03 -6.31
CA ASN A 223 11.98 -7.14 -5.61
C ASN A 223 13.23 -6.71 -4.82
N ARG A 224 14.04 -5.78 -5.34
CA ARG A 224 15.17 -5.21 -4.59
C ARG A 224 14.70 -4.47 -3.34
N LEU A 225 13.66 -3.63 -3.45
CA LEU A 225 13.07 -2.90 -2.32
C LEU A 225 12.49 -3.87 -1.29
N ASN A 226 11.73 -4.87 -1.75
CA ASN A 226 11.17 -5.89 -0.87
C ASN A 226 12.29 -6.62 -0.12
N ARG A 227 13.33 -7.09 -0.80
CA ARG A 227 14.48 -7.76 -0.15
C ARG A 227 15.12 -6.93 0.95
N MET A 228 15.29 -5.62 0.75
CA MET A 228 15.85 -4.75 1.79
C MET A 228 14.97 -4.73 3.04
N PHE A 229 13.66 -4.63 2.85
CA PHE A 229 12.70 -4.60 3.94
C PHE A 229 12.59 -5.95 4.66
N HIS A 230 12.53 -7.04 3.91
CA HIS A 230 12.55 -8.40 4.46
C HIS A 230 13.83 -8.70 5.23
N LYS A 231 15.00 -8.35 4.67
CA LYS A 231 16.29 -8.51 5.34
C LYS A 231 16.31 -7.79 6.69
N ALA A 232 15.70 -6.61 6.77
CA ALA A 232 15.61 -5.85 8.02
C ALA A 232 14.70 -6.51 9.08
N ARG A 233 13.79 -7.42 8.70
CA ARG A 233 12.95 -8.20 9.64
C ARG A 233 13.56 -9.53 10.06
N THR A 234 14.26 -10.20 9.14
CA THR A 234 14.65 -11.60 9.30
C THR A 234 16.12 -11.81 9.60
N THR A 235 16.99 -10.90 9.16
CA THR A 235 18.41 -10.98 9.52
C THR A 235 18.53 -10.45 10.94
N ASN A 236 19.29 -11.14 11.79
CA ASN A 236 19.58 -10.97 13.22
C ASN A 236 20.03 -9.54 13.65
N ARG A 237 19.33 -8.53 13.15
CA ARG A 237 19.48 -7.12 13.48
C ARG A 237 18.66 -6.90 14.73
N GLU A 238 19.22 -6.16 15.65
CA GLU A 238 18.51 -5.73 16.85
C GLU A 238 17.20 -5.05 16.42
N CYS A 239 16.10 -5.52 17.00
CA CYS A 239 14.82 -4.88 16.83
C CYS A 239 14.98 -3.39 17.20
N PRO A 240 14.49 -2.42 16.41
CA PRO A 240 14.58 -1.01 16.77
C PRO A 240 13.85 -0.69 18.08
N GLN A 241 12.90 -1.55 18.48
CA GLN A 241 12.17 -1.50 19.75
C GLN A 241 12.80 -2.40 20.83
N LYS A 242 13.98 -2.99 20.55
CA LYS A 242 14.75 -3.86 21.44
C LYS A 242 14.02 -5.11 21.96
N HIS A 243 13.04 -5.60 21.20
CA HIS A 243 12.39 -6.88 21.47
C HIS A 243 13.24 -8.08 21.00
N THR A 244 13.03 -9.23 21.65
CA THR A 244 13.73 -10.50 21.36
C THR A 244 12.96 -11.44 20.43
N PHE A 245 11.67 -11.20 20.20
CA PHE A 245 10.81 -12.03 19.35
C PHE A 245 10.83 -11.59 17.87
N SER A 246 10.39 -12.48 16.97
CA SER A 246 10.26 -12.21 15.54
C SER A 246 9.24 -11.10 15.25
N CYS A 247 9.46 -10.34 14.16
CA CYS A 247 8.50 -9.33 13.71
C CYS A 247 7.10 -9.90 13.42
N THR A 248 6.97 -11.20 13.10
CA THR A 248 5.68 -11.85 12.86
C THR A 248 4.84 -12.04 14.11
N ASP A 249 5.51 -12.16 15.25
CA ASP A 249 4.94 -12.43 16.57
C ASP A 249 4.88 -11.14 17.41
N CYS A 250 5.39 -10.03 16.86
CA CYS A 250 5.37 -8.72 17.48
C CYS A 250 3.95 -8.18 17.60
N TYR A 251 3.62 -7.66 18.78
CA TYR A 251 2.33 -7.04 19.05
C TYR A 251 2.21 -5.61 18.51
N LEU A 252 3.33 -4.94 18.21
CA LEU A 252 3.31 -3.58 17.65
C LEU A 252 2.86 -3.60 16.19
N GLY A 253 1.93 -2.72 15.85
CA GLY A 253 1.50 -2.48 14.48
C GLY A 253 2.38 -1.45 13.77
N TYR A 254 2.12 -1.19 12.49
CA TYR A 254 2.86 -0.16 11.75
C TYR A 254 2.42 1.27 12.07
N ASP A 255 1.41 1.43 12.92
CA ASP A 255 1.12 2.65 13.65
C ASP A 255 2.24 3.05 14.62
N GLU A 256 2.96 2.07 15.20
CA GLU A 256 4.07 2.30 16.15
C GLU A 256 5.45 1.84 15.65
N CYS A 257 5.51 0.83 14.77
CA CYS A 257 6.77 0.26 14.28
C CYS A 257 6.79 0.12 12.76
N SER A 258 7.67 0.84 12.08
CA SER A 258 7.80 0.80 10.61
C SER A 258 8.14 -0.59 10.03
N MET A 259 8.57 -1.53 10.86
CA MET A 259 8.89 -2.91 10.50
C MET A 259 7.78 -3.91 10.83
N ALA A 260 6.71 -3.50 11.52
CA ALA A 260 5.61 -4.36 11.92
C ALA A 260 4.94 -5.09 10.75
N THR A 261 4.38 -6.28 11.00
CA THR A 261 3.74 -7.11 9.97
C THR A 261 2.22 -7.05 9.99
N HIS A 262 1.64 -6.07 10.69
CA HIS A 262 0.20 -5.88 10.82
C HIS A 262 -0.07 -4.39 11.14
N PRO A 263 -1.31 -3.90 10.94
CA PRO A 263 -1.57 -2.46 10.92
C PRO A 263 -1.66 -1.77 12.27
N THR A 264 -2.16 -2.44 13.29
CA THR A 264 -2.56 -1.81 14.54
C THR A 264 -1.90 -2.52 15.71
N THR A 265 -1.32 -1.77 16.65
CA THR A 265 -0.78 -2.35 17.87
C THR A 265 -1.85 -3.13 18.63
N TYR A 266 -1.52 -4.38 18.94
CA TYR A 266 -2.40 -5.25 19.71
C TYR A 266 -2.47 -4.81 21.16
N VAL A 267 -3.62 -5.05 21.78
CA VAL A 267 -3.87 -4.68 23.17
C VAL A 267 -3.88 -5.92 24.05
N LEU A 268 -3.20 -5.86 25.19
CA LEU A 268 -3.16 -6.95 26.16
C LEU A 268 -4.41 -6.91 27.05
N LYS A 269 -5.20 -7.99 27.07
CA LYS A 269 -6.41 -8.10 27.89
C LYS A 269 -6.57 -9.53 28.43
N ALA A 270 -7.41 -9.71 29.46
CA ALA A 270 -7.81 -11.04 29.92
C ALA A 270 -8.73 -11.71 28.89
N CYS A 271 -8.39 -12.94 28.47
CA CYS A 271 -9.17 -13.69 27.50
C CYS A 271 -10.22 -14.57 28.18
N PRO A 272 -11.51 -14.47 27.84
CA PRO A 272 -12.56 -15.28 28.46
C PRO A 272 -12.49 -16.77 28.09
N SER A 273 -11.83 -17.12 26.99
CA SER A 273 -11.70 -18.51 26.53
C SER A 273 -10.59 -19.26 27.27
N CYS A 274 -9.36 -18.74 27.28
CA CYS A 274 -8.23 -19.38 27.97
C CYS A 274 -7.99 -18.88 29.40
N ARG A 275 -8.72 -17.85 29.86
CA ARG A 275 -8.59 -17.19 31.17
C ARG A 275 -7.21 -16.57 31.45
N ALA A 276 -6.33 -16.50 30.47
CA ALA A 276 -5.02 -15.86 30.56
C ALA A 276 -5.02 -14.47 29.90
N SER A 277 -4.03 -13.64 30.24
CA SER A 277 -3.74 -12.42 29.49
C SER A 277 -3.24 -12.78 28.10
N GLY A 278 -3.81 -12.16 27.07
CA GLY A 278 -3.43 -12.39 25.68
C GLY A 278 -3.60 -11.14 24.83
N TRP A 279 -2.97 -11.15 23.66
CA TRP A 279 -3.04 -10.05 22.70
C TRP A 279 -4.34 -10.09 21.89
N PHE A 280 -4.93 -8.92 21.67
CA PHE A 280 -6.14 -8.71 20.89
C PHE A 280 -5.88 -7.69 19.78
N ASP A 281 -6.36 -7.99 18.57
CA ASP A 281 -6.36 -7.03 17.47
C ASP A 281 -7.54 -6.04 17.66
N PRO A 282 -7.30 -4.73 17.82
CA PRO A 282 -8.36 -3.72 17.99
C PRO A 282 -9.37 -3.67 16.84
N ARG A 283 -9.00 -4.15 15.65
CA ARG A 283 -9.90 -4.20 14.49
C ARG A 283 -10.88 -5.37 14.57
N LEU A 284 -10.55 -6.37 15.38
CA LEU A 284 -11.33 -7.59 15.57
C LEU A 284 -11.99 -7.62 16.95
N LEU A 285 -12.28 -6.48 17.59
CA LEU A 285 -12.86 -6.43 18.95
C LEU A 285 -14.20 -7.19 19.10
N VAL A 286 -14.89 -7.46 18.00
CA VAL A 286 -16.06 -8.37 17.98
C VAL A 286 -15.67 -9.79 18.43
N GLN A 287 -14.46 -10.22 18.10
CA GLN A 287 -13.88 -11.49 18.54
C GLN A 287 -13.41 -11.33 19.98
N LYS A 288 -14.30 -11.66 20.93
CA LYS A 288 -14.08 -11.57 22.39
C LYS A 288 -12.95 -12.47 22.93
N ILE A 289 -12.09 -13.02 22.08
CA ILE A 289 -11.02 -13.96 22.45
C ILE A 289 -9.66 -13.50 21.88
N CYS A 290 -8.57 -13.85 22.58
CA CYS A 290 -7.22 -13.48 22.17
C CYS A 290 -6.80 -14.17 20.87
N LEU A 291 -5.77 -13.63 20.20
CA LEU A 291 -5.25 -14.12 18.92
C LEU A 291 -4.89 -15.62 18.95
N ASP A 292 -4.30 -16.12 20.03
CA ASP A 292 -3.96 -17.54 20.16
C ASP A 292 -5.20 -18.44 20.19
N CYS A 293 -6.23 -18.01 20.91
CA CYS A 293 -7.52 -18.72 20.94
C CYS A 293 -8.21 -18.66 19.57
N GLN A 294 -8.11 -17.55 18.84
CA GLN A 294 -8.62 -17.45 17.47
C GLN A 294 -7.92 -18.43 16.53
N VAL A 295 -6.59 -18.53 16.61
CA VAL A 295 -5.82 -19.49 15.80
C VAL A 295 -6.25 -20.92 16.13
N LYS A 296 -6.37 -21.27 17.42
CA LYS A 296 -6.87 -22.59 17.86
C LYS A 296 -8.28 -22.86 17.35
N GLN A 297 -9.21 -21.91 17.47
CA GLN A 297 -10.58 -22.07 16.98
C GLN A 297 -10.62 -22.28 15.46
N LYS A 298 -9.83 -21.51 14.70
CA LYS A 298 -9.65 -21.67 13.24
C LYS A 298 -8.98 -22.99 12.86
N MET A 299 -8.27 -23.64 13.79
CA MET A 299 -7.70 -24.99 13.62
C MET A 299 -8.71 -26.09 13.97
N MET A 300 -9.57 -25.88 14.95
CA MET A 300 -10.60 -26.85 15.36
C MET A 300 -11.79 -26.87 14.40
N SER A 301 -12.18 -25.73 13.83
CA SER A 301 -13.22 -25.65 12.77
C SER A 301 -12.79 -26.28 11.43
N ARG A 302 -11.68 -27.04 11.42
CA ARG A 302 -11.13 -27.77 10.27
C ARG A 302 -11.49 -29.25 10.28
N ARG A 303 -12.04 -29.76 11.38
CA ARG A 303 -12.59 -31.11 11.52
C ARG A 303 -14.09 -31.06 11.30
#